data_AF-A0A1Z9YY16-F1
#
_entry.id   AF-A0A1Z9YY16-F1
#
_cell.length_a   1.000
_cell.length_b   1.000
_cell.length_c   1.000
_cell.angle_alpha   90.00
_cell.angle_beta   90.00
_cell.angle_gamma   90.00
#
_symmetry.space_group_name_H-M   'P 1'
#
loop_
_entity.id
_entity.type
_entity.pdbx_description
1 polymer ?
#
loop_
_entity_poly.entity_id
_entity_poly.type
_entity_poly.pdbx_seq_one_letter_code
_entity_poly.pdbx_strand_id
1 'polypeptide(L)'
;MHDNDIQRKKLSLWQVLIIGIAYMTPMTVFDTFGIVSGITHGRVPLAYLLALVAMLLTAFSYARFSRHSAKPGSAYTYTTDSCGANAGFMVGWCALLDYILLPLINALLISIYLEALFPSIPYWAWVMIATSVVTLINCFRIHILANISLIFVLAPTLLMMVFVYLVIKGIGTSQGYEHVLTMTPLINGDHSIAPLVAGASILCFSYLGFDAVTTMSHETKDPQKTIPRAVILTTLIGGCIFFTASWFIQLYFPNNLRFNNPSEALPEIVLYVGGVFFQSVFLCGQIMNTFASGLATHASASRLIHIMGRDNIFPKAIFGQTSRRFGTPIYSVLVIGLISCLAIFLSLDTVVSLISFGALIAFTAVNFSVFMFFYIKQKQRHGIKNIFLNLIVPWLSVLTIVCLWFNLDAAALQFGFIWLTFGLALFIYKKLTKQNITINEAC
;
A
#
# COMPACT_ATOMS: atom_id res chain seq x y z
N MET A 1 15.49 21.59 -33.47
CA MET A 1 15.47 20.12 -33.62
C MET A 1 15.76 19.52 -32.25
N HIS A 2 14.87 18.97 -31.45
CA HIS A 2 13.56 18.36 -31.63
C HIS A 2 12.57 19.00 -30.64
N ASP A 3 11.61 19.76 -31.15
CA ASP A 3 10.47 20.28 -30.38
C ASP A 3 9.22 19.45 -30.74
N ASN A 4 9.39 18.13 -30.64
CA ASN A 4 8.34 17.12 -30.78
C ASN A 4 8.15 16.44 -29.43
N ASP A 5 7.97 17.25 -28.38
CA ASP A 5 7.38 16.77 -27.15
C ASP A 5 5.93 16.41 -27.51
N ILE A 6 5.73 15.13 -27.83
CA ILE A 6 4.42 14.51 -27.99
C ILE A 6 3.56 15.09 -26.87
N GLN A 7 2.53 15.89 -27.20
CA GLN A 7 1.55 16.34 -26.24
C GLN A 7 1.00 15.10 -25.53
N ARG A 8 1.63 14.70 -24.43
CA ARG A 8 1.17 13.57 -23.62
C ARG A 8 -0.22 13.96 -23.19
N LYS A 9 -1.22 13.25 -23.68
CA LYS A 9 -2.62 13.49 -23.33
C LYS A 9 -2.70 13.50 -21.80
N LYS A 10 -3.00 14.66 -21.22
CA LYS A 10 -3.16 14.79 -19.78
C LYS A 10 -4.27 13.84 -19.31
N LEU A 11 -4.00 13.14 -18.22
CA LEU A 11 -4.92 12.18 -17.63
C LEU A 11 -6.19 12.89 -17.17
N SER A 12 -7.32 12.29 -17.53
CA SER A 12 -8.64 12.67 -17.04
C SER A 12 -8.89 12.10 -15.63
N LEU A 13 -9.90 12.65 -14.93
CA LEU A 13 -10.30 12.17 -13.60
C LEU A 13 -10.52 10.65 -13.56
N TRP A 14 -11.18 10.09 -14.57
CA TRP A 14 -11.46 8.66 -14.67
C TRP A 14 -10.20 7.81 -14.79
N GLN A 15 -9.23 8.27 -15.59
CA GLN A 15 -7.96 7.55 -15.74
C GLN A 15 -7.16 7.57 -14.43
N VAL A 16 -7.09 8.73 -13.78
CA VAL A 16 -6.42 8.88 -12.48
C VAL A 16 -7.09 8.00 -11.41
N LEU A 17 -8.42 7.92 -11.42
CA LEU A 17 -9.19 7.09 -10.50
C LEU A 17 -8.95 5.59 -10.73
N ILE A 18 -8.95 5.13 -11.99
CA ILE A 18 -8.64 3.73 -12.33
C ILE A 18 -7.21 3.38 -11.87
N ILE A 19 -6.26 4.29 -12.09
CA ILE A 19 -4.87 4.10 -11.66
C ILE A 19 -4.77 4.04 -10.14
N GLY A 20 -5.46 4.91 -9.41
CA GLY A 20 -5.47 4.87 -7.95
C GLY A 20 -6.06 3.56 -7.40
N ILE A 21 -7.18 3.10 -7.96
CA ILE A 21 -7.80 1.82 -7.57
C ILE A 21 -6.85 0.66 -7.90
N ALA A 22 -6.16 0.72 -9.05
CA ALA A 22 -5.15 -0.26 -9.41
C ALA A 22 -4.00 -0.32 -8.38
N TYR A 23 -3.52 0.84 -7.90
CA TYR A 23 -2.49 0.89 -6.85
C TYR A 23 -2.96 0.30 -5.52
N MET A 24 -4.22 0.54 -5.13
CA MET A 24 -4.81 -0.08 -3.92
C MET A 24 -4.95 -1.59 -4.03
N THR A 25 -4.92 -2.13 -5.25
CA THR A 25 -4.93 -3.56 -5.55
C THR A 25 -6.11 -4.27 -4.86
N PRO A 26 -7.35 -4.20 -5.40
CA PRO A 26 -8.57 -4.62 -4.69
C PRO A 26 -8.57 -6.07 -4.17
N MET A 27 -7.69 -6.91 -4.70
CA MET A 27 -7.51 -8.31 -4.31
C MET A 27 -6.83 -8.49 -2.95
N THR A 28 -6.16 -7.47 -2.41
CA THR A 28 -5.50 -7.50 -1.09
C THR A 28 -6.46 -7.83 0.06
N VAL A 29 -7.77 -7.67 -0.16
CA VAL A 29 -8.80 -8.13 0.76
C VAL A 29 -8.71 -9.62 1.03
N PHE A 30 -8.45 -10.45 0.01
CA PHE A 30 -8.34 -11.89 0.18
C PHE A 30 -7.07 -12.28 0.94
N ASP A 31 -5.98 -11.55 0.72
CA ASP A 31 -4.68 -11.78 1.38
C ASP A 31 -4.75 -11.50 2.88
N THR A 32 -5.44 -10.42 3.25
CA THR A 32 -5.53 -9.96 4.65
C THR A 32 -6.76 -10.50 5.39
N PHE A 33 -7.72 -11.11 4.68
CA PHE A 33 -8.99 -11.55 5.26
C PHE A 33 -8.80 -12.49 6.45
N GLY A 34 -8.02 -13.56 6.29
CA GLY A 34 -7.89 -14.58 7.33
C GLY A 34 -7.20 -14.06 8.59
N ILE A 35 -6.15 -13.24 8.42
CA ILE A 35 -5.45 -12.55 9.52
C ILE A 35 -6.44 -11.70 10.32
N VAL A 36 -7.19 -10.83 9.63
CA VAL A 36 -8.09 -9.87 10.28
C VAL A 36 -9.34 -10.55 10.83
N SER A 37 -9.85 -11.59 10.17
CA SER A 37 -10.98 -12.39 10.67
C SER A 37 -10.64 -13.06 12.00
N GLY A 38 -9.41 -13.52 12.16
CA GLY A 38 -8.92 -14.12 13.42
C GLY A 38 -8.88 -13.09 14.55
N ILE A 39 -8.35 -11.90 14.26
CA ILE A 39 -8.24 -10.81 15.24
C ILE A 39 -9.61 -10.25 15.61
N THR A 40 -10.48 -10.04 14.62
CA THR A 40 -11.78 -9.37 14.82
C THR A 40 -12.92 -10.32 15.18
N HIS A 41 -12.63 -11.62 15.34
CA HIS A 41 -13.61 -12.68 15.57
C HIS A 41 -14.72 -12.69 14.49
N GLY A 42 -14.34 -12.54 13.22
CA GLY A 42 -15.26 -12.59 12.09
C GLY A 42 -16.01 -11.30 11.80
N ARG A 43 -15.44 -10.14 12.14
CA ARG A 43 -16.00 -8.80 11.89
C ARG A 43 -15.17 -7.98 10.91
N VAL A 44 -14.58 -8.63 9.92
CA VAL A 44 -13.71 -8.00 8.92
C VAL A 44 -14.37 -6.83 8.19
N PRO A 45 -15.66 -6.89 7.76
CA PRO A 45 -16.30 -5.77 7.08
C PRO A 45 -16.36 -4.50 7.94
N LEU A 46 -16.61 -4.65 9.24
CA LEU A 46 -16.66 -3.53 10.16
C LEU A 46 -15.26 -2.92 10.38
N ALA A 47 -14.21 -3.75 10.38
CA ALA A 47 -12.83 -3.28 10.47
C ALA A 47 -12.43 -2.47 9.22
N TYR A 48 -12.88 -2.90 8.02
CA TYR A 48 -12.72 -2.12 6.80
C TYR A 48 -13.46 -0.78 6.85
N LEU A 49 -14.67 -0.73 7.41
CA LEU A 49 -15.37 0.55 7.60
C LEU A 49 -14.62 1.49 8.55
N LEU A 50 -14.09 0.95 9.65
CA LEU A 50 -13.28 1.74 10.59
C LEU A 50 -12.02 2.29 9.92
N ALA A 51 -11.30 1.44 9.19
CA ALA A 51 -10.13 1.84 8.40
C ALA A 51 -10.50 2.87 7.34
N LEU A 52 -11.61 2.70 6.62
CA LEU A 52 -12.11 3.66 5.64
C LEU A 52 -12.33 5.04 6.25
N VAL A 53 -12.94 5.13 7.43
CA VAL A 53 -13.14 6.42 8.11
C VAL A 53 -11.80 7.09 8.42
N ALA A 54 -10.84 6.34 8.97
CA ALA A 54 -9.49 6.85 9.25
C ALA A 54 -8.78 7.33 7.97
N MET A 55 -8.88 6.55 6.89
CA MET A 55 -8.24 6.85 5.62
C MET A 55 -8.92 8.01 4.89
N LEU A 56 -10.25 8.19 5.02
CA LEU A 56 -10.96 9.34 4.46
C LEU A 56 -10.56 10.66 5.13
N LEU A 57 -10.34 10.66 6.45
CA LEU A 57 -9.81 11.81 7.17
C LEU A 57 -8.42 12.20 6.65
N THR A 58 -7.57 11.21 6.37
CA THR A 58 -6.25 11.42 5.77
C THR A 58 -6.34 11.87 4.32
N ALA A 59 -7.19 11.25 3.52
CA ALA A 59 -7.46 11.60 2.14
C ALA A 59 -7.94 13.05 2.02
N PHE A 60 -8.71 13.54 2.99
CA PHE A 60 -9.09 14.96 3.08
C PHE A 60 -7.88 15.88 3.22
N SER A 61 -6.91 15.51 4.06
CA SER A 61 -5.65 16.26 4.23
C SER A 61 -4.81 16.29 2.94
N TYR A 62 -4.66 15.15 2.26
CA TYR A 62 -4.00 15.08 0.94
C TYR A 62 -4.72 15.91 -0.12
N ALA A 63 -6.05 15.79 -0.19
CA ALA A 63 -6.88 16.54 -1.11
C ALA A 63 -6.73 18.06 -0.87
N ARG A 64 -6.63 18.49 0.39
CA ARG A 64 -6.43 19.90 0.73
C ARG A 64 -5.08 20.42 0.25
N PHE A 65 -3.99 19.69 0.45
CA PHE A 65 -2.67 20.08 -0.06
C PHE A 65 -2.63 20.11 -1.59
N SER A 66 -3.20 19.09 -2.24
CA SER A 66 -3.27 18.99 -3.70
C SER A 66 -4.08 20.13 -4.34
N ARG A 67 -5.04 20.73 -3.61
CA ARG A 67 -5.73 21.95 -4.08
C ARG A 67 -4.84 23.18 -4.07
N HIS A 68 -3.88 23.23 -3.15
CA HIS A 68 -3.02 24.40 -2.97
C HIS A 68 -1.83 24.37 -3.94
N SER A 69 -1.20 23.22 -4.14
CA SER A 69 -0.03 23.07 -5.01
C SER A 69 -0.31 22.11 -6.16
N ALA A 70 0.05 22.51 -7.38
CA ALA A 70 0.00 21.65 -8.56
C ALA A 70 1.26 20.76 -8.71
N LYS A 71 2.20 20.86 -7.77
CA LYS A 71 3.40 20.01 -7.76
C LYS A 71 3.03 18.58 -7.35
N PRO A 72 3.70 17.55 -7.90
CA PRO A 72 3.65 16.18 -7.40
C PRO A 72 3.81 16.15 -5.89
N GLY A 73 2.77 15.69 -5.23
CA GLY A 73 2.71 15.61 -3.79
C GLY A 73 3.04 14.23 -3.31
N SER A 74 3.91 14.15 -2.32
CA SER A 74 4.11 12.96 -1.49
C SER A 74 4.13 13.41 -0.03
N ALA A 75 4.00 12.45 0.90
CA ALA A 75 4.12 12.74 2.32
C ALA A 75 5.42 13.49 2.67
N TYR A 76 6.51 13.12 1.99
CA TYR A 76 7.80 13.80 2.07
C TYR A 76 7.71 15.27 1.64
N THR A 77 7.19 15.55 0.44
CA THR A 77 7.12 16.92 -0.10
C THR A 77 6.25 17.82 0.77
N TYR A 78 5.06 17.34 1.16
CA TYR A 78 4.15 18.12 1.99
C TYR A 78 4.72 18.41 3.38
N THR A 79 5.41 17.43 3.98
CA THR A 79 6.07 17.63 5.28
C THR A 79 7.26 18.57 5.17
N THR A 80 8.03 18.49 4.09
CA THR A 80 9.16 19.40 3.84
C THR A 80 8.70 20.85 3.73
N ASP A 81 7.67 21.12 2.93
CA ASP A 81 7.13 22.48 2.74
C ASP A 81 6.51 23.04 4.03
N SER A 82 5.91 22.17 4.85
CA SER A 82 5.13 22.56 6.03
C SER A 82 5.98 22.66 7.29
N CYS A 83 6.79 21.63 7.58
CA CYS A 83 7.53 21.45 8.83
C CYS A 83 9.04 21.62 8.65
N GLY A 84 9.53 21.78 7.41
CA GLY A 84 10.94 21.97 7.07
C GLY A 84 11.66 20.68 6.68
N ALA A 85 12.86 20.82 6.11
CA ALA A 85 13.65 19.73 5.54
C ALA A 85 13.96 18.60 6.54
N ASN A 86 14.12 18.90 7.82
CA ASN A 86 14.44 17.89 8.85
C ASN A 86 13.27 16.91 9.05
N ALA A 87 12.05 17.43 9.16
CA ALA A 87 10.85 16.62 9.29
C ALA A 87 10.55 15.87 7.98
N GLY A 88 10.75 16.53 6.85
CA GLY A 88 10.70 15.90 5.53
C GLY A 88 11.59 14.67 5.44
N PHE A 89 12.88 14.79 5.79
CA PHE A 89 13.83 13.68 5.77
C PHE A 89 13.36 12.48 6.62
N MET A 90 12.85 12.71 7.83
CA MET A 90 12.31 11.64 8.68
C MET A 90 11.13 10.91 8.04
N VAL A 91 10.19 11.65 7.43
CA VAL A 91 9.05 11.04 6.73
C VAL A 91 9.52 10.26 5.49
N GLY A 92 10.48 10.80 4.74
CA GLY A 92 11.09 10.09 3.62
C GLY A 92 11.83 8.82 4.04
N TRP A 93 12.51 8.85 5.19
CA TRP A 93 13.17 7.67 5.78
C TRP A 93 12.16 6.58 6.17
N CYS A 94 11.01 6.98 6.72
CA CYS A 94 9.93 6.04 7.04
C CYS A 94 9.31 5.45 5.76
N ALA A 95 9.02 6.30 4.77
CA ALA A 95 8.47 5.84 3.48
C ALA A 95 9.43 4.91 2.73
N LEU A 96 10.75 5.05 2.93
CA LEU A 96 11.75 4.12 2.36
C LEU A 96 11.56 2.69 2.86
N LEU A 97 11.03 2.51 4.08
CA LEU A 97 10.68 1.19 4.60
C LEU A 97 9.68 0.50 3.67
N ASP A 98 8.62 1.20 3.26
CA ASP A 98 7.59 0.65 2.38
C ASP A 98 8.19 0.26 1.02
N TYR A 99 9.08 1.09 0.46
CA TYR A 99 9.78 0.76 -0.78
C TYR A 99 10.61 -0.53 -0.68
N ILE A 100 11.20 -0.83 0.48
CA ILE A 100 11.98 -2.06 0.68
C ILE A 100 11.07 -3.26 0.94
N LEU A 101 9.97 -3.07 1.67
CA LEU A 101 9.06 -4.14 2.06
C LEU A 101 8.08 -4.55 0.95
N LEU A 102 7.72 -3.64 0.03
CA LEU A 102 6.81 -3.94 -1.08
C LEU A 102 7.35 -5.02 -2.06
N PRO A 103 8.62 -5.00 -2.48
CA PRO A 103 9.20 -6.11 -3.23
C PRO A 103 9.21 -7.44 -2.45
N LEU A 104 9.44 -7.37 -1.13
CA LEU A 104 9.47 -8.52 -0.24
C LEU A 104 8.08 -9.17 -0.12
N ILE A 105 7.03 -8.39 0.15
CA ILE A 105 5.65 -8.94 0.24
C ILE A 105 5.19 -9.52 -1.10
N ASN A 106 5.58 -8.93 -2.23
CA ASN A 106 5.27 -9.49 -3.54
C ASN A 106 5.94 -10.87 -3.75
N ALA A 107 7.18 -11.05 -3.32
CA ALA A 107 7.84 -12.36 -3.36
C ALA A 107 7.17 -13.38 -2.43
N LEU A 108 6.76 -12.94 -1.25
CA LEU A 108 6.02 -13.74 -0.27
C LEU A 108 4.69 -14.25 -0.87
N LEU A 109 3.86 -13.34 -1.39
CA LEU A 109 2.56 -13.66 -1.99
C LEU A 109 2.68 -14.60 -3.21
N ILE A 110 3.62 -14.35 -4.12
CA ILE A 110 3.86 -15.25 -5.26
C ILE A 110 4.19 -16.66 -4.78
N SER A 111 4.97 -16.77 -3.71
CA SER A 111 5.40 -18.05 -3.16
C SER A 111 4.25 -18.80 -2.50
N ILE A 112 3.38 -18.11 -1.75
CA ILE A 112 2.13 -18.68 -1.20
C ILE A 112 1.26 -19.26 -2.32
N TYR A 113 1.05 -18.49 -3.39
CA TYR A 113 0.19 -18.95 -4.49
C TYR A 113 0.80 -20.13 -5.26
N LEU A 114 2.11 -20.12 -5.49
CA LEU A 114 2.80 -21.21 -6.18
C LEU A 114 2.87 -22.48 -5.33
N GLU A 115 3.06 -22.38 -4.02
CA GLU A 115 3.00 -23.52 -3.12
C GLU A 115 1.60 -24.14 -3.09
N ALA A 116 0.54 -23.31 -3.09
CA ALA A 116 -0.83 -23.81 -3.17
C ALA A 116 -1.14 -24.56 -4.48
N LEU A 117 -0.53 -24.15 -5.60
CA LEU A 117 -0.67 -24.83 -6.90
C LEU A 117 0.27 -26.04 -7.05
N PHE A 118 1.46 -25.97 -6.47
CA PHE A 118 2.52 -26.98 -6.57
C PHE A 118 3.09 -27.32 -5.17
N PRO A 119 2.35 -28.07 -4.34
CA PRO A 119 2.74 -28.35 -2.95
C PRO A 119 3.99 -29.25 -2.82
N SER A 120 4.47 -29.83 -3.92
CA SER A 120 5.67 -30.67 -3.95
C SER A 120 6.96 -29.88 -3.82
N ILE A 121 6.94 -28.58 -4.09
CA ILE A 121 8.11 -27.69 -4.00
C ILE A 121 7.99 -26.87 -2.71
N PRO A 122 9.01 -26.87 -1.85
CA PRO A 122 8.94 -26.18 -0.57
C PRO A 122 8.89 -24.65 -0.73
N TYR A 123 8.18 -23.98 0.16
CA TYR A 123 8.02 -22.53 0.20
C TYR A 123 9.30 -21.72 -0.07
N TRP A 124 10.41 -22.04 0.61
CA TRP A 124 11.67 -21.30 0.48
C TRP A 124 12.24 -21.34 -0.95
N ALA A 125 12.00 -22.43 -1.69
CA ALA A 125 12.46 -22.57 -3.06
C ALA A 125 11.67 -21.63 -3.98
N TRP A 126 10.36 -21.50 -3.76
CA TRP A 126 9.54 -20.53 -4.49
C TRP A 126 9.95 -19.09 -4.22
N VAL A 127 10.26 -18.74 -2.97
CA VAL A 127 10.78 -17.40 -2.64
C VAL A 127 12.08 -17.11 -3.40
N MET A 128 13.02 -18.06 -3.39
CA MET A 128 14.29 -17.91 -4.11
C MET A 128 14.10 -17.80 -5.62
N ILE A 129 13.19 -18.59 -6.21
CA ILE A 129 12.88 -18.52 -7.64
C ILE A 129 12.25 -17.17 -7.98
N ALA A 130 11.20 -16.76 -7.26
CA ALA A 130 10.47 -15.52 -7.52
C ALA A 130 11.38 -14.30 -7.40
N THR A 131 12.15 -14.20 -6.30
CA THR A 131 13.11 -13.11 -6.08
C THR A 131 14.23 -13.10 -7.12
N SER A 132 14.78 -14.25 -7.49
CA SER A 132 15.84 -14.35 -8.51
C SER A 132 15.35 -13.92 -9.87
N VAL A 133 14.17 -14.37 -10.30
CA VAL A 133 13.58 -14.00 -11.59
C VAL A 133 13.28 -12.50 -11.65
N VAL A 134 12.63 -11.94 -10.62
CA VAL A 134 12.33 -10.50 -10.55
C VAL A 134 13.61 -9.65 -10.54
N THR A 135 14.62 -10.06 -9.77
CA THR A 135 15.91 -9.36 -9.69
C THR A 135 16.66 -9.44 -11.01
N LEU A 136 16.68 -10.61 -11.65
CA LEU A 136 17.35 -10.82 -12.94
C LEU A 136 16.71 -9.95 -14.03
N ILE A 137 15.37 -9.93 -14.11
CA ILE A 137 14.64 -9.09 -15.06
C ILE A 137 14.93 -7.61 -14.81
N ASN A 138 15.02 -7.16 -13.55
CA ASN A 138 15.36 -5.77 -13.20
C ASN A 138 16.83 -5.40 -13.48
N CYS A 139 17.74 -6.38 -13.46
CA CYS A 139 19.12 -6.17 -13.87
C CYS A 139 19.20 -5.85 -15.36
N PHE A 140 18.39 -6.52 -16.19
CA PHE A 140 18.29 -6.24 -17.61
C PHE A 140 17.36 -5.05 -17.86
N ARG A 141 17.70 -4.16 -18.79
CA ARG A 141 16.87 -2.99 -19.13
C ARG A 141 15.69 -3.39 -20.02
N ILE A 142 14.82 -4.26 -19.49
CA ILE A 142 13.71 -4.83 -20.22
C ILE A 142 12.52 -3.88 -20.14
N HIS A 143 12.18 -3.24 -21.26
CA HIS A 143 11.04 -2.34 -21.40
C HIS A 143 9.68 -3.09 -21.51
N ILE A 144 9.41 -4.07 -20.63
CA ILE A 144 8.17 -4.88 -20.73
C ILE A 144 6.94 -4.22 -20.08
N LEU A 145 7.09 -3.17 -19.26
CA LEU A 145 6.04 -2.85 -18.26
C LEU A 145 5.07 -1.70 -18.54
N ALA A 146 4.99 -1.13 -19.75
CA ALA A 146 4.11 0.03 -19.99
C ALA A 146 2.69 -0.30 -20.50
N ASN A 147 2.50 -1.40 -21.25
CA ASN A 147 1.24 -1.67 -21.96
C ASN A 147 0.39 -2.82 -21.40
N ILE A 148 0.89 -3.60 -20.42
CA ILE A 148 0.17 -4.76 -19.86
C ILE A 148 -0.56 -4.42 -18.55
N SER A 149 -0.23 -3.30 -17.91
CA SER A 149 -0.76 -2.90 -16.60
C SER A 149 -2.29 -2.82 -16.55
N LEU A 150 -2.95 -2.47 -17.66
CA LEU A 150 -4.42 -2.42 -17.71
C LEU A 150 -5.04 -3.84 -17.65
N ILE A 151 -4.41 -4.83 -18.27
CA ILE A 151 -4.83 -6.24 -18.20
C ILE A 151 -4.66 -6.75 -16.77
N PHE A 152 -3.56 -6.40 -16.12
CA PHE A 152 -3.30 -6.79 -14.72
C PHE A 152 -4.28 -6.20 -13.72
N VAL A 153 -5.00 -5.13 -14.07
CA VAL A 153 -6.04 -4.54 -13.23
C VAL A 153 -7.42 -5.11 -13.56
N LEU A 154 -7.75 -5.23 -14.84
CA LEU A 154 -9.06 -5.71 -15.26
C LEU A 154 -9.26 -7.21 -14.95
N ALA A 155 -8.24 -8.05 -15.14
CA ALA A 155 -8.38 -9.49 -14.95
C ALA A 155 -8.69 -9.85 -13.48
N PRO A 156 -7.98 -9.36 -12.46
CA PRO A 156 -8.33 -9.64 -11.07
C PRO A 156 -9.66 -9.01 -10.65
N THR A 157 -10.00 -7.84 -11.17
CA THR A 157 -11.32 -7.21 -10.91
C THR A 157 -12.46 -8.09 -11.45
N LEU A 158 -12.28 -8.70 -12.63
CA LEU A 158 -13.25 -9.64 -13.19
C LEU A 158 -13.34 -10.93 -12.35
N LEU A 159 -12.21 -11.47 -11.91
CA LEU A 159 -12.17 -12.64 -11.03
C LEU A 159 -12.87 -12.37 -9.69
N MET A 160 -12.72 -11.17 -9.13
CA MET A 160 -13.47 -10.73 -7.94
C MET A 160 -14.99 -10.75 -8.19
N MET A 161 -15.46 -10.21 -9.33
CA MET A 161 -16.89 -10.23 -9.67
C MET A 161 -17.42 -11.67 -9.82
N VAL A 162 -16.64 -12.56 -10.45
CA VAL A 162 -16.98 -13.97 -10.57
C VAL A 162 -17.02 -14.64 -9.20
N PHE A 163 -16.06 -14.35 -8.32
CA PHE A 163 -16.05 -14.85 -6.94
C PHE A 163 -17.33 -14.45 -6.19
N VAL A 164 -17.70 -13.17 -6.21
CA VAL A 164 -18.93 -12.68 -5.57
C VAL A 164 -20.16 -13.39 -6.12
N TYR A 165 -20.24 -13.57 -7.44
CA TYR A 165 -21.33 -14.32 -8.06
C TYR A 165 -21.40 -15.78 -7.58
N LEU A 166 -20.26 -16.48 -7.48
CA LEU A 166 -20.19 -17.85 -6.99
C LEU A 166 -20.63 -17.95 -5.52
N VAL A 167 -20.23 -17.00 -4.67
CA VAL A 167 -20.68 -16.94 -3.28
C VAL A 167 -22.20 -16.77 -3.19
N ILE A 168 -22.77 -15.81 -3.94
CA ILE A 168 -24.22 -15.57 -3.95
C ILE A 168 -24.98 -16.82 -4.40
N LYS A 169 -24.52 -17.48 -5.47
CA LYS A 169 -25.14 -18.72 -5.97
C LYS A 169 -24.98 -19.87 -4.98
N GLY A 170 -23.81 -20.02 -4.36
CA GLY A 170 -23.52 -21.09 -3.40
C GLY A 170 -24.37 -20.99 -2.14
N ILE A 171 -24.48 -19.79 -1.56
CA ILE A 171 -25.32 -19.53 -0.38
C ILE A 171 -26.80 -19.60 -0.75
N GLY A 172 -27.20 -18.97 -1.88
CA GLY A 172 -28.57 -18.98 -2.35
C GLY A 172 -29.14 -20.38 -2.59
N THR A 173 -28.30 -21.30 -3.07
CA THR A 173 -28.68 -22.70 -3.35
C THR A 173 -28.71 -23.57 -2.08
N SER A 174 -27.86 -23.29 -1.10
CA SER A 174 -27.71 -24.12 0.12
C SER A 174 -28.59 -23.67 1.29
N GLN A 175 -28.72 -22.35 1.50
CA GLN A 175 -29.37 -21.75 2.68
C GLN A 175 -30.49 -20.75 2.30
N GLY A 176 -30.76 -20.56 1.00
CA GLY A 176 -31.73 -19.60 0.49
C GLY A 176 -31.17 -18.18 0.33
N TYR A 177 -31.72 -17.42 -0.61
CA TYR A 177 -31.22 -16.07 -0.93
C TYR A 177 -31.42 -15.03 0.18
N GLU A 178 -32.28 -15.31 1.17
CA GLU A 178 -32.47 -14.42 2.33
C GLU A 178 -31.22 -14.35 3.24
N HIS A 179 -30.43 -15.43 3.29
CA HIS A 179 -29.18 -15.45 4.04
C HIS A 179 -28.08 -14.59 3.39
N VAL A 180 -28.22 -14.22 2.11
CA VAL A 180 -27.24 -13.38 1.39
C VAL A 180 -27.20 -11.94 1.92
N LEU A 181 -28.33 -11.46 2.47
CA LEU A 181 -28.49 -10.09 2.98
C LEU A 181 -28.52 -10.02 4.52
N THR A 182 -28.14 -11.10 5.21
CA THR A 182 -28.15 -11.10 6.69
C THR A 182 -27.06 -10.20 7.26
N MET A 183 -27.35 -9.49 8.34
CA MET A 183 -26.40 -8.61 9.06
C MET A 183 -25.40 -9.38 9.95
N THR A 184 -25.33 -10.70 9.83
CA THR A 184 -24.43 -11.56 10.61
C THR A 184 -22.96 -11.15 10.48
N PRO A 185 -22.42 -10.75 9.31
CA PRO A 185 -21.03 -10.28 9.20
C PRO A 185 -20.70 -9.01 10.00
N LEU A 186 -21.71 -8.24 10.42
CA LEU A 186 -21.52 -7.04 11.27
C LEU A 186 -21.62 -7.35 12.77
N ILE A 187 -22.41 -8.35 13.13
CA ILE A 187 -22.86 -8.57 14.52
C ILE A 187 -22.17 -9.79 15.16
N ASN A 188 -21.66 -10.73 14.36
CA ASN A 188 -21.00 -11.96 14.87
C ASN A 188 -19.82 -11.65 15.78
N GLY A 189 -19.77 -12.23 16.99
CA GLY A 189 -18.60 -12.17 17.89
C GLY A 189 -18.79 -11.29 19.13
N ASP A 190 -17.68 -10.90 19.76
CA ASP A 190 -17.64 -10.14 21.01
C ASP A 190 -17.74 -8.63 20.76
N HIS A 191 -18.61 -7.88 21.44
CA HIS A 191 -18.84 -6.43 21.22
C HIS A 191 -17.66 -5.50 21.58
N SER A 192 -16.47 -6.07 21.81
CA SER A 192 -15.25 -5.31 22.07
C SER A 192 -14.81 -4.50 20.84
N ILE A 193 -14.41 -3.26 21.09
CA ILE A 193 -13.92 -2.34 20.06
C ILE A 193 -12.42 -2.53 19.82
N ALA A 194 -11.66 -2.99 20.81
CA ALA A 194 -10.20 -3.11 20.71
C ALA A 194 -9.74 -4.05 19.57
N PRO A 195 -10.32 -5.26 19.40
CA PRO A 195 -9.94 -6.13 18.28
C PRO A 195 -10.32 -5.56 16.92
N LEU A 196 -11.38 -4.75 16.85
CA LEU A 196 -11.78 -4.03 15.64
C LEU A 196 -10.74 -2.99 15.23
N VAL A 197 -10.23 -2.23 16.22
CA VAL A 197 -9.18 -1.22 16.00
C VAL A 197 -7.87 -1.90 15.57
N ALA A 198 -7.49 -3.01 16.19
CA ALA A 198 -6.32 -3.81 15.78
C ALA A 198 -6.45 -4.32 14.34
N GLY A 199 -7.60 -4.90 13.98
CA GLY A 199 -7.88 -5.32 12.61
C GLY A 199 -7.80 -4.17 11.60
N ALA A 200 -8.41 -3.02 11.92
CA ALA A 200 -8.38 -1.83 11.07
C ALA A 200 -6.96 -1.27 10.87
N SER A 201 -6.08 -1.46 11.85
CA SER A 201 -4.68 -0.99 11.80
C SER A 201 -3.88 -1.76 10.76
N ILE A 202 -4.09 -3.08 10.68
CA ILE A 202 -3.52 -3.94 9.64
C ILE A 202 -4.15 -3.61 8.28
N LEU A 203 -5.46 -3.39 8.24
CA LEU A 203 -6.18 -3.08 7.00
C LEU A 203 -5.80 -1.73 6.38
N CYS A 204 -5.08 -0.86 7.09
CA CYS A 204 -4.50 0.34 6.49
C CYS A 204 -3.60 -0.01 5.30
N PHE A 205 -2.95 -1.18 5.31
CA PHE A 205 -2.24 -1.74 4.15
C PHE A 205 -3.11 -1.79 2.89
N SER A 206 -4.36 -2.24 2.99
CA SER A 206 -5.28 -2.31 1.83
C SER A 206 -5.56 -0.94 1.23
N TYR A 207 -5.45 0.13 2.02
CA TYR A 207 -5.70 1.49 1.55
C TYR A 207 -4.48 2.17 0.94
N LEU A 208 -3.30 1.56 0.98
CA LEU A 208 -2.11 2.15 0.37
C LEU A 208 -2.30 2.33 -1.14
N GLY A 209 -1.94 3.51 -1.66
CA GLY A 209 -2.08 3.82 -3.08
C GLY A 209 -3.09 4.92 -3.38
N PHE A 210 -4.00 5.28 -2.46
CA PHE A 210 -4.84 6.48 -2.65
C PHE A 210 -3.97 7.75 -2.74
N ASP A 211 -2.84 7.75 -2.04
CA ASP A 211 -1.87 8.85 -1.97
C ASP A 211 -0.91 8.82 -3.17
N ALA A 212 -0.65 7.66 -3.78
CA ALA A 212 0.14 7.56 -5.02
C ALA A 212 -0.46 8.43 -6.14
N VAL A 213 -1.79 8.62 -6.14
CA VAL A 213 -2.50 9.51 -7.06
C VAL A 213 -1.95 10.94 -7.03
N THR A 214 -1.51 11.46 -5.87
CA THR A 214 -1.03 12.84 -5.77
C THR A 214 0.31 13.08 -6.45
N THR A 215 1.06 12.02 -6.72
CA THR A 215 2.34 12.10 -7.45
C THR A 215 2.14 12.37 -8.95
N MET A 216 0.97 12.02 -9.50
CA MET A 216 0.64 12.20 -10.92
C MET A 216 0.10 13.59 -11.27
N SER A 217 0.36 14.59 -10.42
CA SER A 217 -0.16 15.95 -10.60
C SER A 217 0.31 16.61 -11.90
N HIS A 218 1.55 16.34 -12.36
CA HIS A 218 2.06 16.87 -13.63
C HIS A 218 1.39 16.25 -14.87
N GLU A 219 0.96 15.00 -14.77
CA GLU A 219 0.35 14.26 -15.88
C GLU A 219 -1.17 14.49 -15.96
N THR A 220 -1.77 15.12 -14.96
CA THR A 220 -3.22 15.24 -14.81
C THR A 220 -3.75 16.57 -15.37
N LYS A 221 -4.93 16.54 -15.99
CA LYS A 221 -5.64 17.75 -16.42
C LYS A 221 -6.22 18.46 -15.20
N ASP A 222 -5.94 19.76 -15.05
CA ASP A 222 -6.40 20.60 -13.92
C ASP A 222 -6.12 19.97 -12.54
N PRO A 223 -4.84 19.75 -12.17
CA PRO A 223 -4.47 18.93 -11.01
C PRO A 223 -5.09 19.43 -9.70
N GLN A 224 -5.20 20.76 -9.50
CA GLN A 224 -5.80 21.35 -8.31
C GLN A 224 -7.30 21.05 -8.12
N LYS A 225 -8.00 20.56 -9.14
CA LYS A 225 -9.41 20.13 -9.06
C LYS A 225 -9.54 18.61 -9.18
N THR A 226 -8.77 18.01 -10.08
CA THR A 226 -8.86 16.58 -10.42
C THR A 226 -8.23 15.70 -9.35
N ILE A 227 -7.00 15.99 -8.90
CA ILE A 227 -6.27 15.17 -7.91
C ILE A 227 -7.02 15.11 -6.57
N PRO A 228 -7.51 16.22 -5.98
CA PRO A 228 -8.27 16.17 -4.74
C PRO A 228 -9.53 15.32 -4.83
N ARG A 229 -10.24 15.38 -5.96
CA ARG A 229 -11.44 14.55 -6.21
C ARG A 229 -11.04 13.09 -6.37
N ALA A 230 -9.97 12.82 -7.13
CA ALA A 230 -9.47 11.48 -7.35
C ALA A 230 -9.05 10.80 -6.04
N VAL A 231 -8.31 11.50 -5.16
CA VAL A 231 -7.89 10.98 -3.85
C VAL A 231 -9.08 10.53 -3.00
N ILE A 232 -10.10 11.39 -2.85
CA ILE A 232 -11.31 11.07 -2.07
C ILE A 232 -12.10 9.93 -2.72
N LEU A 233 -12.34 9.99 -4.03
CA LEU A 233 -13.12 8.98 -4.74
C LEU A 233 -12.41 7.62 -4.75
N THR A 234 -11.09 7.60 -4.90
CA THR A 234 -10.30 6.36 -4.86
C THR A 234 -10.40 5.71 -3.49
N THR A 235 -10.23 6.49 -2.42
CA THR A 235 -10.38 6.00 -1.03
C THR A 235 -11.78 5.45 -0.78
N LEU A 236 -12.82 6.18 -1.22
CA LEU A 236 -14.23 5.78 -1.06
C LEU A 236 -14.55 4.51 -1.85
N ILE A 237 -14.23 4.47 -3.15
CA ILE A 237 -14.53 3.34 -4.03
C ILE A 237 -13.72 2.12 -3.62
N GLY A 238 -12.43 2.27 -3.33
CA GLY A 238 -11.59 1.19 -2.80
C GLY A 238 -12.17 0.64 -1.50
N GLY A 239 -12.57 1.51 -0.56
CA GLY A 239 -13.25 1.09 0.66
C GLY A 239 -14.57 0.37 0.44
N CYS A 240 -15.40 0.82 -0.52
CA CYS A 240 -16.61 0.11 -0.89
C CYS A 240 -16.32 -1.28 -1.48
N ILE A 241 -15.27 -1.42 -2.30
CA ILE A 241 -14.86 -2.72 -2.85
C ILE A 241 -14.40 -3.65 -1.72
N PHE A 242 -13.53 -3.17 -0.82
CA PHE A 242 -13.05 -3.97 0.30
C PHE A 242 -14.18 -4.37 1.26
N PHE A 243 -15.07 -3.44 1.60
CA PHE A 243 -16.24 -3.72 2.42
C PHE A 243 -17.14 -4.79 1.77
N THR A 244 -17.44 -4.62 0.48
CA THR A 244 -18.31 -5.56 -0.25
C THR A 244 -17.67 -6.94 -0.38
N ALA A 245 -16.39 -7.01 -0.74
CA ALA A 245 -15.68 -8.27 -0.87
C ALA A 245 -15.57 -8.98 0.49
N SER A 246 -15.13 -8.29 1.54
CA SER A 246 -15.05 -8.86 2.89
C SER A 246 -16.40 -9.29 3.42
N TRP A 247 -17.50 -8.59 3.08
CA TRP A 247 -18.85 -9.00 3.44
C TRP A 247 -19.18 -10.39 2.90
N PHE A 248 -18.98 -10.60 1.60
CA PHE A 248 -19.28 -11.89 0.96
C PHE A 248 -18.35 -13.00 1.45
N ILE A 249 -17.07 -12.72 1.67
CA ILE A 249 -16.13 -13.71 2.23
C ILE A 249 -16.56 -14.09 3.64
N GLN A 250 -16.86 -13.11 4.51
CA GLN A 250 -17.28 -13.35 5.90
C GLN A 250 -18.61 -14.10 5.99
N LEU A 251 -19.52 -13.85 5.06
CA LEU A 251 -20.79 -14.56 4.99
C LEU A 251 -20.58 -16.05 4.67
N TYR A 252 -19.63 -16.36 3.77
CA TYR A 252 -19.28 -17.74 3.43
C TYR A 252 -18.40 -18.41 4.51
N PHE A 253 -17.54 -17.63 5.17
CA PHE A 253 -16.64 -18.07 6.23
C PHE A 253 -16.88 -17.30 7.53
N PRO A 254 -17.85 -17.72 8.37
CA PRO A 254 -18.14 -17.04 9.63
C PRO A 254 -16.96 -17.04 10.62
N ASN A 255 -16.14 -18.10 10.60
CA ASN A 255 -15.03 -18.32 11.52
C ASN A 255 -13.82 -18.86 10.77
N ASN A 256 -12.62 -18.68 11.34
CA ASN A 256 -11.37 -19.19 10.76
C ASN A 256 -11.16 -20.71 10.88
N LEU A 257 -12.09 -21.45 11.47
CA LEU A 257 -11.95 -22.89 11.75
C LEU A 257 -11.81 -23.76 10.50
N ARG A 258 -12.25 -23.24 9.34
CA ARG A 258 -12.14 -23.94 8.06
C ARG A 258 -10.78 -23.77 7.39
N PHE A 259 -9.93 -22.86 7.90
CA PHE A 259 -8.64 -22.57 7.30
C PHE A 259 -7.54 -23.39 7.98
N ASN A 260 -6.70 -24.06 7.20
CA ASN A 260 -5.51 -24.72 7.73
C ASN A 260 -4.45 -23.67 8.07
N ASN A 261 -4.25 -22.70 7.17
CA ASN A 261 -3.36 -21.56 7.37
C ASN A 261 -4.14 -20.24 7.29
N PRO A 262 -4.68 -19.73 8.42
CA PRO A 262 -5.46 -18.49 8.42
C PRO A 262 -4.67 -17.26 7.94
N SER A 263 -3.34 -17.24 8.10
CA SER A 263 -2.49 -16.16 7.59
C SER A 263 -2.39 -16.13 6.06
N GLU A 264 -2.73 -17.24 5.40
CA GLU A 264 -2.60 -17.45 3.96
C GLU A 264 -3.95 -17.93 3.38
N ALA A 265 -5.03 -17.24 3.74
CA ALA A 265 -6.38 -17.73 3.49
C ALA A 265 -6.81 -17.67 2.01
N LEU A 266 -6.19 -16.84 1.17
CA LEU A 266 -6.64 -16.61 -0.22
C LEU A 266 -6.77 -17.92 -1.03
N PRO A 267 -5.75 -18.80 -1.11
CA PRO A 267 -5.86 -20.05 -1.86
C PRO A 267 -7.01 -20.94 -1.39
N GLU A 268 -7.23 -21.03 -0.08
CA GLU A 268 -8.29 -21.86 0.51
C GLU A 268 -9.69 -21.25 0.31
N ILE A 269 -9.83 -19.92 0.45
CA ILE A 269 -11.08 -19.18 0.18
C ILE A 269 -11.57 -19.50 -1.23
N VAL A 270 -10.69 -19.39 -2.22
CA VAL A 270 -11.05 -19.58 -3.62
C VAL A 270 -11.33 -21.05 -3.93
N LEU A 271 -10.57 -21.98 -3.32
CA LEU A 271 -10.79 -23.43 -3.45
C LEU A 271 -12.17 -23.84 -2.96
N TYR A 272 -12.57 -23.41 -1.76
CA TYR A 272 -13.85 -23.79 -1.18
C TYR A 272 -15.04 -23.18 -1.92
N VAL A 273 -14.90 -21.96 -2.46
CA VAL A 273 -15.99 -21.29 -3.18
C VAL A 273 -16.15 -21.80 -4.61
N GLY A 274 -15.07 -21.97 -5.36
CA GLY A 274 -15.13 -22.27 -6.80
C GLY A 274 -14.50 -23.59 -7.24
N GLY A 275 -13.93 -24.37 -6.33
CA GLY A 275 -13.23 -25.61 -6.64
C GLY A 275 -11.86 -25.40 -7.31
N VAL A 276 -11.19 -26.51 -7.61
CA VAL A 276 -9.78 -26.54 -8.08
C VAL A 276 -9.58 -25.76 -9.39
N PHE A 277 -10.53 -25.83 -10.33
CA PHE A 277 -10.42 -25.11 -11.60
C PHE A 277 -10.44 -23.58 -11.38
N PHE A 278 -11.40 -23.09 -10.60
CA PHE A 278 -11.50 -21.66 -10.30
C PHE A 278 -10.28 -21.18 -9.50
N GLN A 279 -9.86 -21.95 -8.49
CA GLN A 279 -8.63 -21.68 -7.74
C GLN A 279 -7.42 -21.54 -8.66
N SER A 280 -7.23 -22.46 -9.60
CA SER A 280 -6.09 -22.45 -10.53
C SER A 280 -6.09 -21.18 -11.39
N VAL A 281 -7.23 -20.84 -12.00
CA VAL A 281 -7.35 -19.64 -12.84
C VAL A 281 -7.14 -18.37 -12.02
N PHE A 282 -7.71 -18.31 -10.82
CA PHE A 282 -7.62 -17.16 -9.93
C PHE A 282 -6.18 -16.93 -9.44
N LEU A 283 -5.51 -17.98 -8.95
CA LEU A 283 -4.13 -17.91 -8.48
C LEU A 283 -3.16 -17.57 -9.61
N CYS A 284 -3.34 -18.13 -10.82
CA CYS A 284 -2.55 -17.73 -11.99
C CYS A 284 -2.70 -16.23 -12.31
N GLY A 285 -3.92 -15.71 -12.25
CA GLY A 285 -4.18 -14.27 -12.42
C GLY A 285 -3.48 -13.43 -11.35
N GLN A 286 -3.53 -13.89 -10.09
CA GLN A 286 -2.92 -13.19 -8.96
C GLN A 286 -1.38 -13.25 -9.03
N ILE A 287 -0.77 -14.40 -9.35
CA ILE A 287 0.67 -14.54 -9.57
C ILE A 287 1.14 -13.56 -10.64
N MET A 288 0.41 -13.46 -11.76
CA MET A 288 0.76 -12.56 -12.86
C MET A 288 0.69 -11.09 -12.42
N ASN A 289 -0.34 -10.71 -11.66
CA ASN A 289 -0.48 -9.36 -11.10
C ASN A 289 0.61 -9.03 -10.08
N THR A 290 0.85 -9.92 -9.11
CA THR A 290 1.87 -9.74 -8.06
C THR A 290 3.28 -9.74 -8.66
N PHE A 291 3.53 -10.52 -9.72
CA PHE A 291 4.80 -10.49 -10.44
C PHE A 291 5.04 -9.15 -11.14
N ALA A 292 4.01 -8.60 -11.79
CA ALA A 292 4.09 -7.27 -12.39
C ALA A 292 4.32 -6.17 -11.34
N SER A 293 3.59 -6.22 -10.23
CA SER A 293 3.79 -5.34 -9.07
C SER A 293 5.20 -5.49 -8.47
N GLY A 294 5.69 -6.72 -8.34
CA GLY A 294 7.03 -7.06 -7.88
C GLY A 294 8.11 -6.44 -8.75
N LEU A 295 7.99 -6.54 -10.09
CA LEU A 295 8.92 -5.88 -11.01
C LEU A 295 8.93 -4.36 -10.83
N ALA A 296 7.75 -3.73 -10.75
CA ALA A 296 7.62 -2.27 -10.64
C ALA A 296 8.15 -1.73 -9.29
N THR A 297 7.78 -2.39 -8.19
CA THR A 297 8.20 -1.99 -6.83
C THR A 297 9.70 -2.23 -6.63
N HIS A 298 10.25 -3.33 -7.16
CA HIS A 298 11.68 -3.64 -7.09
C HIS A 298 12.52 -2.61 -7.87
N ALA A 299 12.09 -2.24 -9.08
CA ALA A 299 12.69 -1.15 -9.85
C ALA A 299 12.66 0.18 -9.09
N SER A 300 11.52 0.52 -8.48
CA SER A 300 11.31 1.78 -7.76
C SER A 300 12.19 1.87 -6.51
N ALA A 301 12.26 0.79 -5.72
CA ALA A 301 13.10 0.69 -4.55
C ALA A 301 14.60 0.81 -4.90
N SER A 302 15.02 0.12 -5.96
CA SER A 302 16.39 0.15 -6.45
C SER A 302 16.81 1.55 -6.92
N ARG A 303 15.90 2.26 -7.60
CA ARG A 303 16.12 3.65 -8.02
C ARG A 303 16.23 4.60 -6.82
N LEU A 304 15.40 4.40 -5.79
CA LEU A 304 15.45 5.21 -4.57
C LEU A 304 16.79 5.03 -3.84
N ILE A 305 17.25 3.79 -3.64
CA ILE A 305 18.56 3.51 -3.03
C ILE A 305 19.70 4.12 -3.86
N HIS A 306 19.61 4.07 -5.20
CA HIS A 306 20.60 4.68 -6.08
C HIS A 306 20.67 6.21 -5.93
N ILE A 307 19.51 6.88 -5.88
CA ILE A 307 19.44 8.34 -5.66
C ILE A 307 20.03 8.69 -4.29
N MET A 308 19.65 7.95 -3.24
CA MET A 308 20.21 8.14 -1.90
C MET A 308 21.72 7.87 -1.83
N GLY A 309 22.24 6.93 -2.63
CA GLY A 309 23.67 6.70 -2.80
C GLY A 309 24.38 7.87 -3.47
N ARG A 310 23.76 8.53 -4.45
CA ARG A 310 24.30 9.75 -5.08
C ARG A 310 24.32 10.94 -4.12
N ASP A 311 23.32 11.04 -3.25
CA ASP A 311 23.20 12.08 -2.22
C ASP A 311 24.05 11.79 -0.96
N ASN A 312 25.00 10.84 -1.06
CA ASN A 312 25.88 10.38 0.01
C ASN A 312 25.14 9.93 1.29
N ILE A 313 23.87 9.50 1.19
CA ILE A 313 23.17 8.86 2.32
C ILE A 313 23.72 7.45 2.51
N PHE A 314 23.91 6.73 1.41
CA PHE A 314 24.62 5.46 1.36
C PHE A 314 25.99 5.63 0.72
N PRO A 315 26.93 4.68 0.89
CA PRO A 315 28.25 4.74 0.27
C PRO A 315 28.18 4.97 -1.25
N LYS A 316 28.57 6.16 -1.69
CA LYS A 316 28.51 6.60 -3.09
C LYS A 316 29.26 5.69 -4.04
N ALA A 317 30.34 5.06 -3.57
CA ALA A 317 31.14 4.13 -4.35
C ALA A 317 30.36 2.89 -4.82
N ILE A 318 29.37 2.43 -4.02
CA ILE A 318 28.63 1.19 -4.29
C ILE A 318 27.26 1.52 -4.91
N PHE A 319 26.50 2.39 -4.25
CA PHE A 319 25.11 2.67 -4.63
C PHE A 319 24.97 3.85 -5.60
N GLY A 320 25.97 4.73 -5.69
CA GLY A 320 25.94 5.90 -6.57
C GLY A 320 26.38 5.61 -8.01
N GLN A 321 26.86 4.41 -8.31
CA GLN A 321 27.34 4.03 -9.65
C GLN A 321 26.26 3.30 -10.45
N THR A 322 26.12 3.65 -11.73
CA THR A 322 25.32 2.88 -12.69
C THR A 322 26.25 1.99 -13.53
N SER A 323 25.79 0.78 -13.86
CA SER A 323 26.58 -0.11 -14.71
C SER A 323 26.59 0.39 -16.16
N ARG A 324 27.79 0.53 -16.74
CA ARG A 324 27.98 0.97 -18.14
C ARG A 324 27.33 0.04 -19.17
N ARG A 325 27.18 -1.26 -18.85
CA ARG A 325 26.66 -2.27 -19.79
C ARG A 325 25.13 -2.35 -19.81
N PHE A 326 24.47 -2.09 -18.67
CA PHE A 326 23.02 -2.28 -18.52
C PHE A 326 22.26 -0.97 -18.31
N GLY A 327 22.94 0.12 -17.95
CA GLY A 327 22.30 1.41 -17.65
C GLY A 327 21.45 1.39 -16.38
N THR A 328 21.51 0.31 -15.59
CA THR A 328 20.78 0.09 -14.33
C THR A 328 21.75 0.11 -13.12
N PRO A 329 21.28 0.50 -11.92
CA PRO A 329 22.08 0.48 -10.70
C PRO A 329 22.13 -0.93 -10.10
N ILE A 330 22.97 -1.80 -10.68
CA ILE A 330 23.01 -3.25 -10.37
C ILE A 330 23.15 -3.54 -8.88
N TYR A 331 24.02 -2.83 -8.15
CA TYR A 331 24.20 -3.07 -6.72
C TYR A 331 22.94 -2.78 -5.91
N SER A 332 22.20 -1.71 -6.24
CA SER A 332 20.92 -1.43 -5.60
C SER A 332 19.88 -2.51 -5.90
N VAL A 333 19.84 -2.99 -7.14
CA VAL A 333 18.94 -4.08 -7.57
C VAL A 333 19.25 -5.37 -6.82
N LEU A 334 20.52 -5.75 -6.72
CA LEU A 334 20.94 -6.95 -5.99
C LEU A 334 20.65 -6.85 -4.49
N VAL A 335 20.86 -5.68 -3.88
CA VAL A 335 20.56 -5.48 -2.45
C VAL A 335 19.07 -5.59 -2.18
N ILE A 336 18.20 -5.00 -3.01
CA ILE A 336 16.75 -5.18 -2.87
C ILE A 336 16.38 -6.66 -3.06
N GLY A 337 16.97 -7.35 -4.05
CA GLY A 337 16.76 -8.79 -4.24
C GLY A 337 17.14 -9.62 -3.01
N LEU A 338 18.30 -9.34 -2.41
CA LEU A 338 18.75 -10.00 -1.17
C LEU A 338 17.83 -9.71 0.01
N ILE A 339 17.35 -8.47 0.15
CA ILE A 339 16.37 -8.12 1.19
C ILE A 339 15.05 -8.83 0.95
N SER A 340 14.59 -8.96 -0.30
CA SER A 340 13.38 -9.73 -0.63
C SER A 340 13.51 -11.21 -0.29
N CYS A 341 14.71 -11.79 -0.25
CA CYS A 341 14.92 -13.16 0.24
C CYS A 341 14.59 -13.33 1.73
N LEU A 342 14.51 -12.24 2.52
CA LEU A 342 14.05 -12.32 3.91
C LEU A 342 12.58 -12.78 4.01
N ALA A 343 11.81 -12.80 2.91
CA ALA A 343 10.49 -13.42 2.84
C ALA A 343 10.49 -14.93 3.19
N ILE A 344 11.65 -15.59 3.24
CA ILE A 344 11.79 -16.97 3.75
C ILE A 344 11.50 -17.05 5.26
N PHE A 345 11.83 -16.01 6.01
CA PHE A 345 11.79 -16.02 7.48
C PHE A 345 10.65 -15.17 8.06
N LEU A 346 10.02 -14.34 7.24
CA LEU A 346 8.97 -13.41 7.67
C LEU A 346 7.60 -13.91 7.20
N SER A 347 6.61 -13.85 8.09
CA SER A 347 5.22 -14.17 7.77
C SER A 347 4.50 -13.00 7.12
N LEU A 348 3.41 -13.30 6.40
CA LEU A 348 2.60 -12.28 5.72
C LEU A 348 2.05 -11.23 6.69
N ASP A 349 1.56 -11.65 7.86
CA ASP A 349 1.02 -10.76 8.90
C ASP A 349 2.07 -9.77 9.43
N THR A 350 3.31 -10.24 9.64
CA THR A 350 4.41 -9.39 10.12
C THR A 350 4.74 -8.34 9.07
N VAL A 351 4.87 -8.73 7.80
CA VAL A 351 5.22 -7.81 6.71
C VAL A 351 4.11 -6.78 6.46
N VAL A 352 2.84 -7.21 6.44
CA VAL A 352 1.68 -6.30 6.32
C VAL A 352 1.63 -5.31 7.49
N SER A 353 1.92 -5.76 8.70
CA SER A 353 1.96 -4.89 9.88
C SER A 353 3.10 -3.87 9.83
N LEU A 354 4.28 -4.28 9.33
CA LEU A 354 5.44 -3.40 9.14
C LEU A 354 5.20 -2.32 8.08
N ILE A 355 4.59 -2.69 6.95
CA ILE A 355 4.20 -1.74 5.91
C ILE A 355 3.14 -0.78 6.46
N SER A 356 2.14 -1.29 7.20
CA SER A 356 1.13 -0.44 7.84
C SER A 356 1.75 0.55 8.82
N PHE A 357 2.78 0.15 9.58
CA PHE A 357 3.51 1.04 10.47
C PHE A 357 4.14 2.23 9.73
N GLY A 358 4.85 1.96 8.63
CA GLY A 358 5.48 3.00 7.79
C GLY A 358 4.45 3.98 7.21
N ALA A 359 3.36 3.42 6.68
CA ALA A 359 2.23 4.17 6.15
C ALA A 359 1.58 5.10 7.18
N LEU A 360 1.29 4.59 8.39
CA LEU A 360 0.66 5.39 9.44
C LEU A 360 1.54 6.57 9.86
N ILE A 361 2.87 6.42 9.90
CA ILE A 361 3.78 7.55 10.16
C ILE A 361 3.67 8.62 9.06
N ALA A 362 3.68 8.20 7.80
CA ALA A 362 3.54 9.10 6.67
C ALA A 362 2.19 9.86 6.73
N PHE A 363 1.11 9.14 7.04
CA PHE A 363 -0.23 9.73 7.18
C PHE A 363 -0.33 10.69 8.37
N THR A 364 0.22 10.34 9.55
CA THR A 364 0.30 11.26 10.69
C THR A 364 1.03 12.54 10.29
N ALA A 365 2.16 12.42 9.59
CA ALA A 365 2.96 13.55 9.18
C ALA A 365 2.22 14.47 8.19
N VAL A 366 1.48 13.92 7.23
CA VAL A 366 0.68 14.73 6.29
C VAL A 366 -0.47 15.45 6.99
N ASN A 367 -1.19 14.76 7.87
CA ASN A 367 -2.26 15.39 8.65
C ASN A 367 -1.70 16.52 9.53
N PHE A 368 -0.57 16.28 10.20
CA PHE A 368 0.10 17.32 10.98
C PHE A 368 0.61 18.48 10.10
N SER A 369 1.09 18.17 8.89
CA SER A 369 1.54 19.18 7.93
C SER A 369 0.42 20.11 7.50
N VAL A 370 -0.81 19.61 7.32
CA VAL A 370 -1.98 20.47 6.99
C VAL A 370 -2.19 21.50 8.09
N PHE A 371 -2.16 21.05 9.34
CA PHE A 371 -2.28 21.95 10.50
C PHE A 371 -1.14 22.98 10.51
N MET A 372 0.12 22.54 10.41
CA MET A 372 1.27 23.44 10.45
C MET A 372 1.26 24.47 9.31
N PHE A 373 0.91 24.05 8.10
CA PHE A 373 0.95 24.92 6.94
C PHE A 373 -0.21 25.91 6.88
N PHE A 374 -1.45 25.44 7.00
CA PHE A 374 -2.61 26.31 6.81
C PHE A 374 -2.99 27.10 8.07
N TYR A 375 -2.91 26.47 9.26
CA TYR A 375 -3.30 27.13 10.52
C TYR A 375 -2.19 28.02 11.10
N ILE A 376 -0.95 27.54 11.08
CA ILE A 376 0.19 28.24 11.67
C ILE A 376 0.83 29.19 10.64
N LYS A 377 1.37 28.67 9.53
CA LYS A 377 2.10 29.50 8.55
C LYS A 377 1.21 30.48 7.78
N GLN A 378 0.13 30.00 7.16
CA GLN A 378 -0.75 30.86 6.36
C GLN A 378 -1.78 31.65 7.17
N LYS A 379 -1.86 31.42 8.49
CA LYS A 379 -2.81 32.09 9.41
C LYS A 379 -4.25 32.09 8.88
N GLN A 380 -4.68 31.04 8.18
CA GLN A 380 -6.07 30.87 7.70
C GLN A 380 -6.98 30.47 8.87
N ARG A 381 -7.11 31.36 9.86
CA ARG A 381 -7.83 31.13 11.13
C ARG A 381 -9.25 31.69 11.12
N HIS A 382 -9.56 32.58 10.18
CA HIS A 382 -10.86 33.25 10.11
C HIS A 382 -11.91 32.38 9.42
N GLY A 383 -13.05 32.19 10.08
CA GLY A 383 -14.21 31.45 9.58
C GLY A 383 -14.32 30.02 10.14
N ILE A 384 -15.54 29.63 10.53
CA ILE A 384 -15.88 28.30 11.09
C ILE A 384 -15.39 27.18 10.16
N LYS A 385 -15.55 27.37 8.84
CA LYS A 385 -15.06 26.43 7.82
C LYS A 385 -13.55 26.24 7.87
N ASN A 386 -12.78 27.29 8.07
CA ASN A 386 -11.32 27.20 8.13
C ASN A 386 -10.87 26.53 9.42
N ILE A 387 -11.48 26.84 10.56
CA ILE A 387 -11.20 26.16 11.83
C ILE A 387 -11.51 24.67 11.71
N PHE A 388 -12.69 24.31 11.20
CA PHE A 388 -13.08 22.92 11.05
C PHE A 388 -12.12 22.14 10.14
N LEU A 389 -11.82 22.69 8.95
CA LEU A 389 -11.01 21.99 7.97
C LEU A 389 -9.49 22.05 8.24
N ASN A 390 -8.99 23.06 8.99
CA ASN A 390 -7.54 23.24 9.28
C ASN A 390 -7.10 22.73 10.64
N LEU A 391 -8.03 22.65 11.61
CA LEU A 391 -7.72 22.28 12.98
C LEU A 391 -8.42 20.98 13.35
N ILE A 392 -9.75 20.94 13.28
CA ILE A 392 -10.54 19.81 13.80
C ILE A 392 -10.29 18.54 12.98
N VAL A 393 -10.45 18.61 11.66
CA VAL A 393 -10.31 17.42 10.79
C VAL A 393 -8.88 16.85 10.82
N PRO A 394 -7.79 17.64 10.69
CA PRO A 394 -6.44 17.09 10.76
C PRO A 394 -6.08 16.51 12.12
N TRP A 395 -6.48 17.14 13.23
CA TRP A 395 -6.22 16.60 14.58
C TRP A 395 -7.05 15.35 14.87
N LEU A 396 -8.32 15.31 14.43
CA LEU A 396 -9.13 14.10 14.52
C LEU A 396 -8.46 12.96 13.76
N SER A 397 -7.96 13.23 12.55
CA SER A 397 -7.20 12.26 11.75
C SER A 397 -5.95 11.76 12.46
N VAL A 398 -5.14 12.67 13.02
CA VAL A 398 -3.94 12.29 13.81
C VAL A 398 -4.32 11.41 14.99
N LEU A 399 -5.38 11.76 15.75
CA LEU A 399 -5.84 10.96 16.89
C LEU A 399 -6.30 9.57 16.46
N THR A 400 -7.05 9.46 15.36
CA THR A 400 -7.49 8.17 14.81
C THR A 400 -6.30 7.32 14.39
N ILE A 401 -5.33 7.89 13.65
CA ILE A 401 -4.13 7.17 13.21
C ILE A 401 -3.28 6.71 14.40
N VAL A 402 -3.09 7.58 15.40
CA VAL A 402 -2.33 7.24 16.61
C VAL A 402 -3.02 6.11 17.38
N CYS A 403 -4.36 6.10 17.45
CA CYS A 403 -5.11 5.00 18.03
C CYS A 403 -4.88 3.68 17.28
N LEU A 404 -4.91 3.70 15.95
CA LEU A 404 -4.58 2.52 15.13
C LEU A 404 -3.14 2.06 15.37
N TRP A 405 -2.21 3.01 15.44
CA TRP A 405 -0.79 2.72 15.61
C TRP A 405 -0.48 1.99 16.93
N PHE A 406 -1.16 2.34 18.04
CA PHE A 406 -1.03 1.63 19.32
C PHE A 406 -1.59 0.20 19.32
N ASN A 407 -2.45 -0.14 18.36
CA ASN A 407 -3.06 -1.46 18.22
C ASN A 407 -2.37 -2.33 17.14
N LEU A 408 -1.26 -1.86 16.57
CA LEU A 408 -0.40 -2.70 15.73
C LEU A 408 0.33 -3.75 16.55
N ASP A 409 0.75 -4.82 15.85
CA ASP A 409 1.54 -5.88 16.45
C ASP A 409 2.84 -5.36 17.08
N ALA A 410 3.21 -5.95 18.22
CA ALA A 410 4.37 -5.56 19.00
C ALA A 410 5.67 -5.72 18.20
N ALA A 411 5.77 -6.76 17.36
CA ALA A 411 6.94 -6.96 16.49
C ALA A 411 7.08 -5.82 15.48
N ALA A 412 5.98 -5.38 14.87
CA ALA A 412 5.96 -4.27 13.93
C ALA A 412 6.35 -2.95 14.60
N LEU A 413 5.85 -2.69 15.81
CA LEU A 413 6.22 -1.52 16.60
C LEU A 413 7.72 -1.53 16.95
N GLN A 414 8.25 -2.64 17.46
CA GLN A 414 9.66 -2.77 17.81
C GLN A 414 10.58 -2.52 16.62
N PHE A 415 10.34 -3.22 15.51
CA PHE A 415 11.13 -3.03 14.29
C PHE A 415 11.01 -1.61 13.75
N GLY A 416 9.78 -1.07 13.73
CA GLY A 416 9.51 0.28 13.30
C GLY A 416 10.25 1.34 14.12
N PHE A 417 10.31 1.19 15.45
CA PHE A 417 11.10 2.06 16.32
C PHE A 417 12.60 1.89 16.11
N ILE A 418 13.10 0.67 15.89
CA ILE A 418 14.50 0.44 15.53
C ILE A 418 14.83 1.15 14.20
N TRP A 419 13.94 1.08 13.22
CA TRP A 419 14.10 1.76 11.94
C TRP A 419 14.11 3.29 12.09
N LEU A 420 13.19 3.83 12.90
CA LEU A 420 13.12 5.26 13.21
C LEU A 420 14.38 5.76 13.94
N THR A 421 14.84 5.02 14.95
CA THR A 421 16.04 5.38 15.71
C THR A 421 17.29 5.34 14.84
N PHE A 422 17.41 4.37 13.92
CA PHE A 422 18.48 4.35 12.93
C PHE A 422 18.42 5.55 11.98
N GLY A 423 17.23 5.91 11.49
CA GLY A 423 17.03 7.13 10.69
C GLY A 423 17.45 8.39 11.45
N LEU A 424 17.04 8.53 12.71
CA LEU A 424 17.42 9.64 13.59
C LEU A 424 18.93 9.69 13.82
N ALA A 425 19.57 8.55 14.07
CA ALA A 425 21.01 8.45 14.25
C ALA A 425 21.78 8.89 12.99
N LEU A 426 21.35 8.44 11.81
CA LEU A 426 21.91 8.87 10.52
C LEU A 426 21.72 10.38 10.30
N PHE A 427 20.55 10.91 10.64
CA PHE A 427 20.27 12.34 10.55
C PHE A 427 21.18 13.17 11.45
N ILE A 428 21.34 12.77 12.71
CA ILE A 428 22.22 13.44 13.68
C ILE A 428 23.68 13.35 13.20
N TYR A 429 24.13 12.18 12.77
CA TYR A 429 25.47 11.97 12.23
C TYR A 429 25.77 12.90 11.05
N LYS A 430 24.84 13.02 10.09
CA LYS A 430 25.01 13.92 8.94
C LYS A 430 25.01 15.39 9.32
N LYS A 431 24.15 15.79 10.26
CA LYS A 431 24.10 17.15 10.78
C LYS A 431 25.42 17.52 11.49
N LEU A 432 26.00 16.59 12.24
CA LEU A 432 27.31 16.76 12.89
C LEU A 432 28.45 16.81 11.87
N THR A 433 28.35 16.05 10.78
CA THR A 433 29.39 15.98 9.73
C THR A 433 29.31 17.13 8.70
N LYS A 434 28.40 18.10 8.86
CA LYS A 434 28.15 19.24 7.92
C LYS A 434 27.98 18.83 6.45
N GLN A 435 27.47 17.64 6.17
CA GLN A 435 27.09 17.27 4.80
C GLN A 435 25.74 17.91 4.48
N ASN A 436 25.71 18.83 3.49
CA ASN A 436 24.45 19.42 3.02
C ASN A 436 23.52 18.32 2.49
N ILE A 437 22.35 18.18 3.10
CA ILE A 437 21.27 17.33 2.61
C ILE A 437 20.56 18.10 1.49
N THR A 438 21.17 18.14 0.31
CA THR A 438 20.50 18.55 -0.93
C THR A 438 20.03 17.29 -1.62
N ILE A 439 18.83 16.81 -1.28
CA ILE A 439 18.13 15.84 -2.12
C ILE A 439 17.64 16.64 -3.32
N ASN A 440 18.41 16.65 -4.40
CA ASN A 440 18.00 17.32 -5.62
C ASN A 440 16.78 16.59 -6.18
N GLU A 441 15.73 17.35 -6.51
CA GLU A 441 14.52 16.85 -7.16
C GLU A 441 14.90 15.99 -8.37
N ALA A 442 14.77 14.67 -8.22
CA ALA A 442 14.79 13.76 -9.36
C ALA A 442 13.41 13.85 -10.02
N CYS A 443 13.33 14.78 -10.97
CA CYS A 443 12.24 14.93 -11.94
C CYS A 443 11.90 13.59 -12.62
#